data_AF-A0A9D7ZQV5-F1
#
_entry.id   AF-A0A9D7ZQV5-F1
#
_cell.length_a   1.000
_cell.length_b   1.000
_cell.length_c   1.000
_cell.angle_alpha   90.00
_cell.angle_beta   90.00
_cell.angle_gamma   90.00
#
_symmetry.space_group_name_H-M   'P 1'
#
loop_
_entity.id
_entity.type
_entity.pdbx_description
1 polymer ?
#
loop_
_entity_poly.entity_id
_entity_poly.type
_entity_poly.pdbx_seq_one_letter_code
_entity_poly.pdbx_strand_id
1 'polypeptide(L)'
;MKSTNTSPLPRSISSIFPNRIAGNVAEVAFLLILGMLAIAIHAKLRIPMQLPGRQGIIFLTIIILARGWSRFPFAATIACAGSAILLATSWLGFREPLMPVTYILIGVFLDLLFLGFRKITPFVMATALSCAIGWMSIPLIKFFIASFTGLLFTSFRFGLGWPVMTHIIFGFAGGLLGASILKLSSHLQKK
;
A
#
# COMPACT_ATOMS: atom_id res chain seq x y z
N MET A 1 -62.02 -11.97 17.95
CA MET A 1 -60.62 -11.97 17.46
C MET A 1 -59.77 -11.15 18.43
N LYS A 2 -58.77 -11.78 19.07
CA LYS A 2 -57.95 -11.16 20.13
C LYS A 2 -56.74 -10.49 19.47
N SER A 3 -56.68 -9.16 19.49
CA SER A 3 -55.55 -8.38 18.97
C SER A 3 -54.33 -8.58 19.88
N THR A 4 -53.30 -9.24 19.38
CA THR A 4 -52.02 -9.39 20.08
C THR A 4 -51.20 -8.12 19.89
N ASN A 5 -51.22 -7.26 20.90
CA ASN A 5 -50.28 -6.14 21.03
C ASN A 5 -48.85 -6.69 21.19
N THR A 6 -48.10 -6.74 20.10
CA THR A 6 -46.65 -6.92 20.15
C THR A 6 -46.02 -5.56 20.45
N SER A 7 -45.68 -5.33 21.72
CA SER A 7 -44.84 -4.21 22.12
C SER A 7 -43.50 -4.26 21.38
N PRO A 8 -43.09 -3.20 20.66
CA PRO A 8 -41.82 -3.19 19.95
C PRO A 8 -40.68 -3.27 20.97
N LEU A 9 -39.77 -4.22 20.77
CA LEU A 9 -38.54 -4.33 21.56
C LEU A 9 -37.78 -2.99 21.53
N PRO A 10 -37.16 -2.58 22.65
CA PRO A 10 -36.40 -1.34 22.69
C PRO A 10 -35.27 -1.41 21.66
N ARG A 11 -35.29 -0.50 20.68
CA ARG A 11 -34.21 -0.37 19.70
C ARG A 11 -32.94 -0.03 20.47
N SER A 12 -31.91 -0.88 20.32
CA SER A 12 -30.61 -0.68 20.93
C SER A 12 -30.08 0.73 20.66
N ILE A 13 -29.71 1.42 21.75
CA ILE A 13 -29.10 2.76 21.77
C ILE A 13 -27.70 2.73 21.11
N SER A 14 -27.17 1.54 20.78
CA SER A 14 -25.87 1.37 20.13
C SER A 14 -25.76 2.04 18.75
N SER A 15 -26.88 2.43 18.13
CA SER A 15 -26.88 3.21 16.88
C SER A 15 -26.66 4.72 17.09
N ILE A 16 -26.79 5.23 18.32
CA ILE A 16 -26.79 6.66 18.64
C ILE A 16 -25.37 7.18 18.92
N PHE A 17 -24.46 6.32 19.37
CA PHE A 17 -23.04 6.63 19.46
C PHE A 17 -22.27 5.79 18.43
N PRO A 18 -21.96 6.33 17.24
CA PRO A 18 -20.94 5.70 16.40
C PRO A 18 -19.67 5.66 17.23
N ASN A 19 -19.27 4.47 17.68
CA ASN A 19 -18.03 4.29 18.43
C ASN A 19 -16.87 4.58 17.47
N ARG A 20 -16.50 5.86 17.38
CA ARG A 20 -15.45 6.36 16.49
C ARG A 20 -14.14 5.61 16.70
N ILE A 21 -13.88 5.16 17.94
CA ILE A 21 -12.71 4.36 18.28
C ILE A 21 -12.79 3.00 17.59
N ALA A 22 -13.92 2.29 17.72
CA ALA A 22 -14.11 1.00 17.04
C ALA A 22 -14.01 1.13 15.50
N GLY A 23 -14.56 2.20 14.92
CA GLY A 23 -14.43 2.49 13.49
C GLY A 23 -12.96 2.72 13.07
N ASN A 24 -12.23 3.54 13.82
CA ASN A 24 -10.81 3.81 13.58
C ASN A 24 -9.97 2.54 13.70
N VAL A 25 -10.20 1.72 14.72
CA VAL A 25 -9.50 0.44 14.92
C VAL A 25 -9.79 -0.53 13.78
N ALA A 26 -11.06 -0.64 13.36
CA ALA A 26 -11.43 -1.48 12.24
C ALA A 26 -10.77 -1.03 10.92
N GLU A 27 -10.69 0.29 10.70
CA GLU A 27 -10.03 0.87 9.53
C GLU A 27 -8.51 0.64 9.54
N VAL A 28 -7.84 0.80 10.69
CA VAL A 28 -6.42 0.45 10.84
C VAL A 28 -6.20 -1.05 10.58
N ALA A 29 -7.04 -1.91 11.14
CA ALA A 29 -6.96 -3.35 10.93
C ALA A 29 -7.14 -3.71 9.45
N PHE A 30 -8.11 -3.08 8.77
CA PHE A 30 -8.34 -3.24 7.34
C PHE A 30 -7.11 -2.84 6.51
N LEU A 31 -6.48 -1.70 6.81
CA LEU A 31 -5.25 -1.26 6.15
C LEU A 31 -4.11 -2.27 6.34
N LEU A 32 -3.90 -2.75 7.57
CA LEU A 32 -2.88 -3.77 7.86
C LEU A 32 -3.13 -5.04 7.04
N ILE A 33 -4.38 -5.52 7.00
CA ILE A 33 -4.77 -6.71 6.23
C ILE A 33 -4.52 -6.51 4.72
N LEU A 34 -4.85 -5.34 4.17
CA LEU A 34 -4.58 -5.04 2.76
C LEU A 34 -3.08 -5.05 2.43
N GLY A 35 -2.25 -4.56 3.35
CA GLY A 35 -0.78 -4.67 3.24
C GLY A 35 -0.29 -6.12 3.23
N MET A 36 -0.75 -6.91 4.21
CA MET A 36 -0.46 -8.33 4.30
C MET A 36 -0.87 -9.06 3.02
N LEU A 37 -2.06 -8.75 2.49
CA LEU A 37 -2.55 -9.30 1.22
C LEU A 37 -1.66 -8.88 0.05
N ALA A 38 -1.28 -7.61 -0.04
CA ALA A 38 -0.43 -7.10 -1.10
C ALA A 38 0.93 -7.83 -1.15
N ILE A 39 1.57 -8.05 0.00
CA ILE A 39 2.86 -8.76 0.05
C ILE A 39 2.71 -10.28 -0.14
N ALA A 40 1.59 -10.88 0.30
CA ALA A 40 1.29 -12.28 0.03
C ALA A 40 1.11 -12.53 -1.48
N ILE A 41 0.38 -11.64 -2.17
CA ILE A 41 0.24 -11.68 -3.63
C ILE A 41 1.60 -11.47 -4.30
N HIS A 42 2.39 -10.49 -3.85
CA HIS A 42 3.76 -10.28 -4.35
C HIS A 42 4.61 -11.56 -4.27
N ALA A 43 4.51 -12.30 -3.16
CA ALA A 43 5.28 -13.52 -2.94
C ALA A 43 4.82 -14.69 -3.83
N LYS A 44 3.51 -14.82 -4.07
CA LYS A 44 2.92 -15.99 -4.76
C LYS A 44 2.74 -15.76 -6.26
N LEU A 45 2.50 -14.53 -6.69
CA LEU A 45 2.21 -14.22 -8.08
C LEU A 45 3.50 -14.17 -8.90
N ARG A 46 3.64 -15.15 -9.80
CA ARG A 46 4.79 -15.23 -10.71
C ARG A 46 4.52 -14.42 -11.97
N ILE A 47 5.03 -13.19 -12.00
CA ILE A 47 5.08 -12.40 -13.23
C ILE A 47 6.30 -12.87 -14.04
N PRO A 48 6.13 -13.44 -15.26
CA PRO A 48 7.20 -14.08 -16.04
C PRO A 48 8.25 -13.09 -16.62
N MET A 49 8.25 -11.83 -16.19
CA MET A 49 9.26 -10.85 -16.59
C MET A 49 10.49 -10.97 -15.67
N GLN A 50 11.70 -11.05 -16.25
CA GLN A 50 12.95 -11.08 -15.47
C GLN A 50 13.45 -9.68 -15.09
N LEU A 51 12.53 -8.74 -14.89
CA LEU A 51 12.85 -7.34 -14.58
C LEU A 51 12.76 -7.06 -13.07
N PRO A 52 13.73 -6.33 -12.50
CA PRO A 52 13.63 -5.84 -11.13
C PRO A 52 12.44 -4.88 -11.00
N GLY A 53 11.83 -4.83 -9.83
CA GLY A 53 10.73 -3.91 -9.54
C GLY A 53 9.36 -4.26 -10.16
N ARG A 54 9.24 -5.29 -11.01
CA ARG A 54 7.98 -5.65 -11.70
C ARG A 54 6.75 -5.82 -10.81
N GLN A 55 6.97 -6.31 -9.59
CA GLN A 55 5.91 -6.54 -8.62
C GLN A 55 5.31 -5.22 -8.08
N GLY A 56 5.98 -4.09 -8.32
CA GLY A 56 5.51 -2.76 -7.96
C GLY A 56 4.18 -2.40 -8.58
N ILE A 57 3.86 -2.93 -9.77
CA ILE A 57 2.56 -2.70 -10.41
C ILE A 57 1.44 -3.12 -9.47
N ILE A 58 1.45 -4.38 -9.05
CA ILE A 58 0.33 -4.98 -8.29
C ILE A 58 0.39 -4.55 -6.84
N PHE A 59 1.59 -4.55 -6.24
CA PHE A 59 1.77 -4.15 -4.86
C PHE A 59 1.28 -2.70 -4.64
N LEU A 60 1.77 -1.74 -5.44
CA LEU A 60 1.38 -0.34 -5.26
C LEU A 60 -0.06 -0.06 -5.68
N THR A 61 -0.61 -0.82 -6.64
CA THR A 61 -2.05 -0.71 -6.96
C THR A 61 -2.88 -0.99 -5.70
N ILE A 62 -2.60 -2.08 -4.97
CA ILE A 62 -3.33 -2.43 -3.75
C ILE A 62 -3.09 -1.39 -2.64
N ILE A 63 -1.85 -0.94 -2.43
CA ILE A 63 -1.55 0.08 -1.42
C ILE A 63 -2.26 1.41 -1.71
N ILE A 64 -2.33 1.83 -2.98
CA ILE A 64 -3.06 3.03 -3.36
C ILE A 64 -4.57 2.87 -3.16
N LEU A 65 -5.14 1.69 -3.46
CA LEU A 65 -6.55 1.42 -3.16
C LEU A 65 -6.82 1.50 -1.65
N ALA A 66 -5.96 0.89 -0.83
CA ALA A 66 -6.02 0.98 0.63
C ALA A 66 -6.02 2.44 1.10
N ARG A 67 -5.07 3.22 0.59
CA ARG A 67 -4.94 4.65 0.89
C ARG A 67 -6.16 5.47 0.45
N GLY A 68 -6.72 5.17 -0.72
CA GLY A 68 -7.85 5.89 -1.30
C GLY A 68 -9.18 5.61 -0.61
N TRP A 69 -9.36 4.41 -0.06
CA TRP A 69 -10.56 4.05 0.69
C TRP A 69 -10.52 4.46 2.16
N SER A 70 -9.33 4.79 2.68
CA SER A 70 -9.14 5.23 4.05
C SER A 70 -9.21 6.75 4.20
N ARG A 71 -9.62 7.18 5.40
CA ARG A 71 -9.63 8.56 5.87
C ARG A 71 -8.34 8.93 6.60
N PHE A 72 -7.48 7.97 6.94
CA PHE A 72 -6.23 8.24 7.65
C PHE A 72 -5.19 8.92 6.74
N PRO A 73 -4.48 9.94 7.23
CA PRO A 73 -3.48 10.65 6.44
C PRO A 73 -2.26 9.79 6.09
N PHE A 74 -1.95 8.79 6.93
CA PHE A 74 -0.82 7.87 6.78
C PHE A 74 -1.27 6.45 6.38
N ALA A 75 -2.36 6.34 5.64
CA ALA A 75 -2.97 5.06 5.31
C ALA A 75 -2.04 4.15 4.49
N ALA A 76 -1.21 4.69 3.59
CA ALA A 76 -0.24 3.88 2.84
C ALA A 76 0.86 3.35 3.76
N THR A 77 1.32 4.16 4.71
CA THR A 77 2.29 3.76 5.75
C THR A 77 1.74 2.64 6.62
N ILE A 78 0.50 2.77 7.10
CA ILE A 78 -0.16 1.73 7.91
C ILE A 78 -0.33 0.45 7.08
N ALA A 79 -0.78 0.54 5.82
CA ALA A 79 -0.86 -0.63 4.96
C ALA A 79 0.51 -1.29 4.77
N CYS A 80 1.55 -0.52 4.45
CA CYS A 80 2.91 -1.04 4.36
C CYS A 80 3.45 -1.64 5.67
N ALA A 81 3.02 -1.14 6.84
CA ALA A 81 3.34 -1.77 8.11
C ALA A 81 2.71 -3.18 8.23
N GLY A 82 1.49 -3.37 7.70
CA GLY A 82 0.89 -4.69 7.55
C GLY A 82 1.76 -5.64 6.71
N SER A 83 2.27 -5.16 5.57
CA SER A 83 3.23 -5.90 4.76
C SER A 83 4.48 -6.28 5.55
N ALA A 84 5.02 -5.35 6.33
CA ALA A 84 6.22 -5.56 7.13
C ALA A 84 6.03 -6.57 8.26
N ILE A 85 4.87 -6.57 8.92
CA ILE A 85 4.50 -7.58 9.93
C ILE A 85 4.56 -8.97 9.31
N LEU A 86 3.95 -9.17 8.13
CA LEU A 86 3.97 -10.48 7.48
C LEU A 86 5.35 -10.86 6.93
N LEU A 87 6.16 -9.89 6.51
CA LEU A 87 7.55 -10.13 6.12
C LEU A 87 8.41 -10.58 7.31
N ALA A 88 8.12 -10.09 8.52
CA ALA A 88 8.85 -10.44 9.73
C ALA A 88 8.63 -11.90 10.17
N THR A 89 7.54 -12.56 9.76
CA THR A 89 7.24 -13.94 10.17
C THR A 89 7.96 -15.01 9.35
N SER A 90 8.72 -14.63 8.31
CA SER A 90 9.43 -15.54 7.37
C SER A 90 8.56 -16.53 6.58
N TRP A 91 7.25 -16.59 6.81
CA TRP A 91 6.31 -17.54 6.19
C TRP A 91 6.26 -17.48 4.66
N LEU A 92 6.57 -16.33 4.08
CA LEU A 92 6.54 -16.13 2.63
C LEU A 92 7.85 -16.55 1.93
N GLY A 93 8.88 -16.99 2.68
CA GLY A 93 10.14 -17.48 2.11
C GLY A 93 11.12 -16.38 1.67
N PHE A 94 10.87 -15.12 2.03
CA PHE A 94 11.83 -14.03 1.82
C PHE A 94 13.02 -14.19 2.76
N ARG A 95 14.23 -13.98 2.23
CA ARG A 95 15.50 -14.17 2.97
C ARG A 95 16.20 -12.86 3.33
N GLU A 96 15.70 -11.72 2.85
CA GLU A 96 16.33 -10.42 3.09
C GLU A 96 15.86 -9.84 4.44
N PRO A 97 16.75 -9.71 5.44
CA PRO A 97 16.36 -9.35 6.82
C PRO A 97 15.82 -7.92 6.94
N LEU A 98 16.25 -7.01 6.07
CA LEU A 98 15.85 -5.59 6.07
C LEU A 98 14.66 -5.30 5.14
N MET A 99 14.03 -6.34 4.58
CA MET A 99 12.85 -6.17 3.74
C MET A 99 11.67 -5.51 4.50
N PRO A 100 11.34 -5.88 5.76
CA PRO A 100 10.27 -5.21 6.51
C PRO A 100 10.44 -3.69 6.61
N VAL A 101 11.67 -3.24 6.93
CA VAL A 101 12.00 -1.81 7.04
C VAL A 101 11.85 -1.10 5.69
N THR A 102 12.36 -1.73 4.62
CA THR A 102 12.23 -1.19 3.26
C THR A 102 10.76 -0.96 2.89
N TYR A 103 9.88 -1.90 3.22
CA TYR A 103 8.46 -1.80 2.88
C TYR A 103 7.72 -0.72 3.67
N ILE A 104 8.04 -0.53 4.97
CA ILE A 104 7.51 0.60 5.75
C ILE A 104 7.93 1.93 5.11
N LEU A 105 9.21 2.06 4.74
CA LEU A 105 9.74 3.29 4.12
C LEU A 105 9.03 3.63 2.81
N ILE A 106 8.66 2.63 1.99
CA ILE A 106 7.83 2.85 0.80
C ILE A 106 6.54 3.58 1.18
N GLY A 107 5.83 3.09 2.19
CA GLY A 107 4.57 3.70 2.65
C GLY A 107 4.76 5.15 3.13
N VAL A 108 5.84 5.40 3.89
CA VAL A 108 6.23 6.74 4.35
C VAL A 108 6.48 7.67 3.15
N PHE A 109 7.27 7.23 2.17
CA PHE A 109 7.51 8.00 0.95
C PHE A 109 6.19 8.29 0.21
N LEU A 110 5.31 7.30 0.05
CA LEU A 110 4.04 7.49 -0.63
C LEU A 110 3.19 8.57 0.04
N ASP A 111 3.01 8.52 1.36
CA ASP A 111 2.16 9.49 2.06
C ASP A 111 2.76 10.90 2.03
N LEU A 112 4.08 11.04 2.24
CA LEU A 112 4.75 12.34 2.21
C LEU A 112 4.75 12.96 0.80
N LEU A 113 5.09 12.17 -0.22
CA LEU A 113 5.15 12.65 -1.61
C LEU A 113 3.76 12.98 -2.14
N PHE A 114 2.74 12.20 -1.76
CA PHE A 114 1.37 12.49 -2.18
C PHE A 114 0.89 13.83 -1.62
N LEU A 115 1.21 14.15 -0.37
CA LEU A 115 0.90 15.46 0.22
C LEU A 115 1.59 16.62 -0.52
N GLY A 116 2.81 16.40 -1.01
CA GLY A 116 3.55 17.38 -1.82
C GLY A 116 2.96 17.53 -3.22
N PHE A 117 2.91 16.45 -3.99
CA PHE A 117 2.51 16.49 -5.40
C PHE A 117 1.05 16.88 -5.63
N ARG A 118 0.15 16.55 -4.70
CA ARG A 118 -1.26 16.94 -4.82
C ARG A 118 -1.46 18.46 -4.85
N LYS A 119 -0.49 19.26 -4.38
CA LYS A 119 -0.56 20.73 -4.43
C LYS A 119 -0.28 21.30 -5.82
N ILE A 120 0.46 20.58 -6.66
CA ILE A 120 1.00 21.09 -7.92
C ILE A 120 0.59 20.28 -9.15
N THR A 121 -0.04 19.12 -8.97
CA THR A 121 -0.44 18.23 -10.07
C THR A 121 -1.80 17.57 -9.83
N PRO A 122 -2.51 17.15 -10.89
CA PRO A 122 -3.78 16.43 -10.75
C PRO A 122 -3.62 15.12 -9.97
N PHE A 123 -4.66 14.73 -9.23
CA PHE A 123 -4.65 13.56 -8.34
C PHE A 123 -4.02 12.29 -8.94
N VAL A 124 -4.40 11.91 -10.16
CA VAL A 124 -3.88 10.70 -10.82
C VAL A 124 -2.38 10.79 -11.05
N MET A 125 -1.90 11.93 -11.55
CA MET A 125 -0.47 12.17 -11.79
C MET A 125 0.31 12.27 -10.48
N ALA A 126 -0.23 12.99 -9.49
CA ALA A 126 0.36 13.09 -8.15
C ALA A 126 0.59 11.71 -7.52
N THR A 127 -0.40 10.83 -7.65
CA THR A 127 -0.33 9.45 -7.14
C THR A 127 0.71 8.63 -7.91
N ALA A 128 0.71 8.70 -9.24
CA ALA A 128 1.67 7.98 -10.07
C ALA A 128 3.13 8.39 -9.79
N LEU A 129 3.41 9.69 -9.67
CA LEU A 129 4.73 10.20 -9.31
C LEU A 129 5.15 9.80 -7.89
N SER A 130 4.22 9.84 -6.93
CA SER A 130 4.47 9.38 -5.56
C SER A 130 4.85 7.90 -5.53
N CYS A 131 4.15 7.06 -6.29
CA CYS A 131 4.48 5.63 -6.40
C CYS A 131 5.80 5.39 -7.14
N ALA A 132 6.12 6.16 -8.19
CA ALA A 132 7.38 6.03 -8.92
C ALA A 132 8.59 6.26 -8.00
N ILE A 133 8.57 7.37 -7.26
CA ILE A 133 9.63 7.74 -6.31
C ILE A 133 9.60 6.82 -5.07
N GLY A 134 8.42 6.49 -4.57
CA GLY A 134 8.28 5.56 -3.45
C GLY A 134 8.84 4.17 -3.76
N TRP A 135 8.61 3.64 -4.96
CA TRP A 135 9.12 2.33 -5.37
C TRP A 135 10.60 2.33 -5.72
N MET A 136 11.10 3.41 -6.35
CA MET A 136 12.55 3.55 -6.62
C MET A 136 13.38 3.67 -5.34
N SER A 137 12.76 3.98 -4.19
CA SER A 137 13.45 3.97 -2.91
C SER A 137 14.03 2.59 -2.56
N ILE A 138 13.44 1.49 -3.02
CA ILE A 138 13.94 0.13 -2.74
C ILE A 138 15.39 -0.05 -3.20
N PRO A 139 15.75 0.12 -4.47
CA PRO A 139 17.14 -0.02 -4.90
C PRO A 139 18.06 1.03 -4.26
N LEU A 140 17.59 2.23 -3.93
CA LEU A 140 18.40 3.24 -3.24
C LEU A 140 18.72 2.85 -1.79
N ILE A 141 17.72 2.36 -1.05
CA ILE A 141 17.88 1.85 0.31
C ILE A 141 18.83 0.65 0.31
N LYS A 142 18.63 -0.30 -0.62
CA LYS A 142 19.53 -1.45 -0.78
C LYS A 142 20.96 -1.04 -1.10
N PHE A 143 21.13 -0.03 -1.95
CA PHE A 143 22.45 0.49 -2.29
C PHE A 143 23.12 1.10 -1.06
N PHE A 144 22.40 1.95 -0.32
CA PHE A 144 22.87 2.53 0.93
C PHE A 144 23.29 1.44 1.93
N ILE A 145 22.43 0.44 2.18
CA ILE A 145 22.75 -0.69 3.06
C ILE A 145 24.01 -1.42 2.58
N ALA A 146 24.12 -1.73 1.29
CA ALA A 146 25.28 -2.43 0.73
C ALA A 146 26.58 -1.64 0.96
N SER A 147 26.55 -0.32 0.83
CA SER A 147 27.72 0.54 1.05
C SER A 147 28.24 0.52 2.49
N PHE A 148 27.39 0.28 3.50
CA PHE A 148 27.81 0.22 4.91
C PHE A 148 28.04 -1.20 5.43
N THR A 149 27.39 -2.21 4.84
CA THR A 149 27.39 -3.58 5.38
C THR A 149 28.18 -4.57 4.53
N GLY A 150 28.51 -4.22 3.29
CA GLY A 150 29.11 -5.15 2.32
C GLY A 150 28.15 -6.22 1.78
N LEU A 151 26.85 -6.15 2.08
CA LEU A 151 25.86 -7.10 1.57
C LEU A 151 25.72 -6.99 0.05
N LEU A 152 25.93 -8.11 -0.65
CA LEU A 152 25.77 -8.20 -2.11
C LEU A 152 24.32 -8.51 -2.48
N PHE A 153 23.68 -7.60 -3.20
CA PHE A 153 22.35 -7.81 -3.76
C PHE A 153 22.45 -8.19 -5.24
N THR A 154 21.79 -9.28 -5.63
CA THR A 154 21.74 -9.76 -7.03
C THR A 154 21.14 -8.73 -7.99
N SER A 155 20.32 -7.81 -7.48
CA SER A 155 19.73 -6.72 -8.25
C SER A 155 20.76 -5.74 -8.83
N PHE A 156 21.96 -5.63 -8.25
CA PHE A 156 22.99 -4.69 -8.69
C PHE A 156 24.01 -5.26 -9.68
N ARG A 157 23.76 -6.46 -10.24
CA ARG A 157 24.65 -7.09 -11.23
C ARG A 157 24.99 -6.19 -12.43
N PHE A 158 24.08 -5.31 -12.84
CA PHE A 158 24.24 -4.36 -13.95
C PHE A 158 24.37 -2.90 -13.46
N GLY A 159 24.78 -2.70 -12.21
CA GLY A 159 24.84 -1.38 -11.57
C GLY A 159 23.49 -0.89 -11.02
N LEU A 160 23.51 0.30 -10.42
CA LEU A 160 22.35 0.90 -9.73
C LEU A 160 21.30 1.45 -10.70
N GLY A 161 21.72 1.95 -11.86
CA GLY A 161 20.83 2.63 -12.81
C GLY A 161 19.67 1.75 -13.29
N TRP A 162 19.93 0.47 -13.58
CA TRP A 162 18.92 -0.44 -14.11
C TRP A 162 17.79 -0.76 -13.11
N PRO A 163 18.06 -1.15 -11.85
CA PRO A 163 17.05 -1.25 -10.82
C PRO A 163 16.28 0.05 -10.58
N VAL A 164 16.96 1.20 -10.54
CA VAL A 164 16.28 2.49 -10.31
C VAL A 164 15.28 2.78 -11.43
N MET A 165 15.69 2.69 -12.69
CA MET A 165 14.82 2.97 -13.84
C MET A 165 13.61 2.05 -13.90
N THR A 166 13.81 0.74 -13.74
CA THR A 166 12.72 -0.22 -13.75
C THR A 166 11.74 -0.02 -12.59
N HIS A 167 12.23 0.31 -11.39
CA HIS A 167 11.34 0.62 -10.26
C HIS A 167 10.57 1.93 -10.47
N ILE A 168 11.15 2.95 -11.09
CA ILE A 168 10.40 4.15 -11.47
C ILE A 168 9.25 3.78 -12.42
N ILE A 169 9.53 3.01 -13.48
CA ILE A 169 8.53 2.63 -14.49
C ILE A 169 7.40 1.80 -13.86
N PHE A 170 7.75 0.74 -13.12
CA PHE A 170 6.75 -0.14 -12.50
C PHE A 170 5.99 0.54 -11.36
N GLY A 171 6.68 1.42 -10.62
CA GLY A 171 6.06 2.22 -9.57
C GLY A 171 5.04 3.19 -10.14
N PHE A 172 5.42 3.91 -11.19
CA PHE A 172 4.54 4.82 -11.91
C PHE A 172 3.31 4.09 -12.49
N ALA A 173 3.52 2.95 -13.14
CA ALA A 173 2.44 2.15 -13.70
C ALA A 173 1.46 1.64 -12.63
N GLY A 174 1.95 1.13 -11.50
CA GLY A 174 1.10 0.71 -10.39
C GLY A 174 0.30 1.88 -9.78
N GLY A 175 0.94 3.05 -9.62
CA GLY A 175 0.26 4.25 -9.16
C GLY A 175 -0.82 4.75 -10.12
N LEU A 176 -0.56 4.74 -11.43
CA LEU A 176 -1.56 5.08 -12.44
C LEU A 176 -2.77 4.14 -12.39
N LEU A 177 -2.55 2.83 -12.31
CA LEU A 177 -3.63 1.84 -12.22
C LEU A 177 -4.48 2.06 -10.96
N GLY A 178 -3.84 2.12 -9.79
CA GLY A 178 -4.55 2.35 -8.52
C GLY A 178 -5.36 3.65 -8.52
N ALA A 179 -4.74 4.76 -8.97
CA ALA A 179 -5.43 6.05 -9.01
C ALA A 179 -6.58 6.09 -10.03
N SER A 180 -6.43 5.40 -11.16
CA SER A 180 -7.49 5.30 -12.18
C SER A 180 -8.69 4.52 -11.67
N ILE A 181 -8.47 3.41 -10.95
CA ILE A 181 -9.54 2.62 -10.33
C ILE A 181 -10.28 3.47 -9.28
N LEU A 182 -9.55 4.21 -8.43
CA LEU A 182 -10.17 5.11 -7.44
C LEU A 182 -11.00 6.20 -8.11
N LYS A 183 -10.46 6.83 -9.16
CA LYS A 183 -11.17 7.86 -9.91
C LYS A 183 -12.46 7.31 -10.52
N LEU A 184 -12.41 6.12 -11.12
CA LEU A 184 -13.57 5.44 -11.68
C LEU A 184 -14.61 5.10 -10.60
N SER A 185 -14.18 4.52 -9.48
CA SER A 185 -15.03 4.19 -8.34
C SER A 185 -15.75 5.44 -7.80
N SER A 186 -15.04 6.56 -7.67
CA SER A 186 -15.62 7.83 -7.22
C SER A 186 -16.63 8.44 -8.20
N HIS A 187 -16.53 8.09 -9.49
CA HIS A 187 -17.50 8.52 -10.50
C HIS A 187 -18.78 7.68 -10.46
N LEU A 188 -18.64 6.37 -10.24
CA LEU A 188 -19.78 5.45 -10.13
C LEU A 188 -20.64 5.72 -8.89
N GLN A 189 -20.03 6.14 -7.77
CA GLN A 189 -20.76 6.49 -6.55
C GLN A 189 -21.57 7.80 -6.63
N LYS A 190 -21.34 8.61 -7.66
CA LYS A 190 -22.04 9.89 -7.86
C LYS A 190 -23.26 9.79 -8.78
N LYS A 191 -23.46 8.65 -9.43
CA LYS A 191 -24.65 8.32 -10.21
C LYS A 191 -25.63 7.53 -9.35
#